data_AF-A0A847HE78-F1
#
_entry.id   AF-A0A847HE78-F1
#
_cell.length_a   1.000
_cell.length_b   1.000
_cell.length_c   1.000
_cell.angle_alpha   90.00
_cell.angle_beta   90.00
_cell.angle_gamma   90.00
#
_symmetry.space_group_name_H-M   'P 1'
#
loop_
_entity.id
_entity.type
_entity.pdbx_description
1 polymer ?
#
loop_
_entity_poly.entity_id
_entity_poly.type
_entity_poly.pdbx_seq_one_letter_code
_entity_poly.pdbx_strand_id
1 'polypeptide(L)'
;MSTDTSALHTHLLTRIADNLTETYRGVFSAETIERYVYESYTALARTAKVRTYLPVLAERFARDRLHALAQAEGRIASVVPQVLFVCVQNAGRSQIAAALLKHYAGDGVEVRSAGSTPGDEISPMAVEVLRDRGLDLTGAYPKPL
;
A
#
# COMPACT_ATOMS: atom_id res chain seq x y z
N MET A 1 3.74 -7.73 28.38
CA MET A 1 2.72 -7.84 27.30
C MET A 1 3.19 -7.38 25.92
N SER A 2 4.44 -6.91 25.72
CA SER A 2 4.92 -6.39 24.41
C SER A 2 5.59 -7.44 23.51
N THR A 3 6.17 -8.50 24.08
CA THR A 3 6.97 -9.50 23.35
C THR A 3 6.14 -10.42 22.44
N ASP A 4 4.90 -10.70 22.82
CA ASP A 4 4.02 -11.66 22.13
C ASP A 4 3.51 -11.11 20.77
N THR A 5 3.15 -9.82 20.74
CA THR A 5 2.72 -9.15 19.50
C THR A 5 3.85 -9.04 18.47
N SER A 6 5.09 -8.81 18.93
CA SER A 6 6.25 -8.77 18.04
C SER A 6 6.53 -10.15 17.42
N ALA A 7 6.51 -11.21 18.23
CA ALA A 7 6.70 -12.58 17.74
C ALA A 7 5.59 -12.98 16.76
N LEU A 8 4.33 -12.65 17.06
CA LEU A 8 3.20 -12.90 16.17
C LEU A 8 3.39 -12.20 14.80
N HIS A 9 3.76 -10.92 14.81
CA HIS A 9 3.98 -10.18 13.57
C HIS A 9 5.10 -10.78 12.73
N THR A 10 6.21 -11.20 13.34
CA THR A 10 7.30 -11.88 12.60
C THR A 10 6.79 -13.14 11.89
N HIS A 11 6.05 -14.01 12.58
CA HIS A 11 5.49 -15.21 11.95
C HIS A 11 4.52 -14.88 10.80
N LEU A 12 3.70 -13.84 10.97
CA LEU A 12 2.79 -13.39 9.90
C LEU A 12 3.56 -12.85 8.69
N LEU A 13 4.60 -12.06 8.91
CA LEU A 13 5.43 -11.49 7.83
C LEU A 13 6.18 -12.59 7.06
N THR A 14 6.72 -13.60 7.74
CA THR A 14 7.31 -14.79 7.09
C THR A 14 6.27 -15.47 6.20
N ARG A 15 5.07 -15.76 6.73
CA ARG A 15 4.01 -16.39 5.93
C ARG A 15 3.56 -15.53 4.75
N ILE A 16 3.50 -14.22 4.91
CA ILE A 16 3.20 -13.27 3.83
C ILE A 16 4.29 -13.33 2.75
N ALA A 17 5.57 -13.34 3.15
CA ALA A 17 6.70 -13.43 2.23
C ALA A 17 6.69 -14.75 1.44
N ASP A 18 6.40 -15.88 2.10
CA ASP A 18 6.26 -17.18 1.44
C ASP A 18 5.14 -17.15 0.40
N ASN A 19 3.95 -16.67 0.78
CA ASN A 19 2.80 -16.56 -0.13
C ASN A 19 3.08 -15.64 -1.34
N LEU A 20 3.74 -14.51 -1.12
CA LEU A 20 4.10 -13.59 -2.20
C LEU A 20 5.22 -14.16 -3.08
N THR A 21 6.13 -14.96 -2.52
CA THR A 21 7.17 -15.66 -3.29
C THR A 21 6.54 -16.65 -4.27
N GLU A 22 5.52 -17.39 -3.84
CA GLU A 22 4.74 -18.24 -4.73
C GLU A 22 3.97 -17.43 -5.79
N THR A 23 3.37 -16.30 -5.40
CA THR A 23 2.61 -15.43 -6.32
C THR A 23 3.50 -14.82 -7.41
N TYR A 24 4.72 -14.43 -7.07
CA TYR A 24 5.69 -13.80 -7.98
C TYR A 24 6.77 -14.77 -8.46
N ARG A 25 6.50 -16.08 -8.43
CA ARG A 25 7.41 -17.12 -8.89
C ARG A 25 7.84 -16.86 -10.33
N GLY A 26 9.16 -16.82 -10.56
CA GLY A 26 9.73 -16.52 -11.88
C GLY A 26 9.78 -15.02 -12.23
N VAL A 27 9.20 -14.15 -11.40
CA VAL A 27 9.28 -12.69 -11.55
C VAL A 27 10.35 -12.12 -10.63
N PHE A 28 10.35 -12.49 -9.35
CA PHE A 28 11.33 -12.02 -8.35
C PHE A 28 11.94 -13.17 -7.56
N SER A 29 13.11 -12.93 -6.94
CA SER A 29 13.72 -13.88 -6.00
C SER A 29 13.02 -13.80 -4.63
N ALA A 30 13.08 -14.89 -3.86
CA ALA A 30 12.50 -14.96 -2.52
C ALA A 30 13.07 -13.87 -1.60
N GLU A 31 14.39 -13.61 -1.69
CA GLU A 31 15.08 -12.59 -0.90
C GLU A 31 14.58 -11.18 -1.24
N THR A 32 14.23 -10.93 -2.51
CA THR A 32 13.66 -9.65 -2.93
C THR A 32 12.27 -9.47 -2.34
N ILE A 33 11.43 -10.50 -2.40
CA ILE A 33 10.07 -10.49 -1.84
C ILE A 33 10.12 -10.28 -0.33
N GLU A 34 10.93 -11.05 0.38
CA GLU A 34 11.10 -10.95 1.83
C GLU A 34 11.50 -9.52 2.23
N ARG A 35 12.54 -8.98 1.58
CA ARG A 35 12.96 -7.59 1.82
C ARG A 35 11.82 -6.59 1.63
N TYR A 36 11.05 -6.70 0.55
CA TYR A 36 9.94 -5.79 0.28
C TYR A 36 8.84 -5.88 1.35
N VAL A 37 8.54 -7.08 1.85
CA VAL A 37 7.56 -7.27 2.93
C VAL A 37 8.03 -6.61 4.23
N TYR A 38 9.26 -6.89 4.68
CA TYR A 38 9.80 -6.34 5.92
C TYR A 38 10.05 -4.83 5.85
N GLU A 39 10.52 -4.32 4.71
CA GLU A 39 10.65 -2.87 4.50
C GLU A 39 9.29 -2.18 4.52
N SER A 40 8.28 -2.75 3.85
CA SER A 40 6.92 -2.18 3.85
C SER A 40 6.32 -2.16 5.25
N TYR A 41 6.52 -3.23 6.03
CA TYR A 41 6.13 -3.27 7.43
C TYR A 41 6.84 -2.18 8.24
N THR A 42 8.17 -2.09 8.13
CA THR A 42 8.98 -1.12 8.87
C THR A 42 8.61 0.32 8.50
N ALA A 43 8.33 0.59 7.23
CA ALA A 43 7.95 1.90 6.73
C ALA A 43 6.60 2.34 7.32
N LEU A 44 5.60 1.46 7.35
CA LEU A 44 4.29 1.74 7.93
C LEU A 44 4.32 1.77 9.46
N ALA A 45 5.16 0.97 10.11
CA ALA A 45 5.30 0.91 11.58
C ALA A 45 5.69 2.26 12.20
N ARG A 46 6.36 3.14 11.43
CA ARG A 46 6.83 4.45 11.88
C ARG A 46 5.71 5.43 12.20
N THR A 47 4.59 5.34 11.49
CA THR A 47 3.45 6.28 11.63
C THR A 47 2.16 5.58 12.07
N ALA A 48 2.10 4.25 12.03
CA ALA A 48 0.90 3.50 12.39
C ALA A 48 0.52 3.63 13.88
N LYS A 49 -0.68 4.13 14.14
CA LYS A 49 -1.30 4.21 15.47
C LYS A 49 -1.80 2.85 15.96
N VAL A 50 -2.45 2.07 15.08
CA VAL A 50 -2.98 0.73 15.39
C VAL A 50 -2.06 -0.33 14.79
N ARG A 51 -1.42 -1.12 15.65
CA ARG A 51 -0.43 -2.11 15.21
C ARG A 51 -1.02 -3.48 14.85
N THR A 52 -2.19 -3.82 15.37
CA THR A 52 -2.83 -5.14 15.17
C THR A 52 -3.01 -5.52 13.70
N TYR A 53 -3.33 -4.56 12.83
CA TYR A 53 -3.55 -4.78 11.40
C TYR A 53 -2.33 -4.44 10.53
N LEU A 54 -1.21 -4.10 11.15
CA LEU A 54 -0.02 -3.64 10.44
C LEU A 54 0.55 -4.70 9.47
N PRO A 55 0.61 -6.01 9.79
CA PRO A 55 1.04 -7.02 8.82
C PRO A 55 0.17 -7.06 7.56
N VAL A 56 -1.15 -6.85 7.68
CA VAL A 56 -2.07 -6.84 6.54
C VAL A 56 -1.84 -5.61 5.65
N LEU A 57 -1.67 -4.44 6.25
CA LEU A 57 -1.33 -3.22 5.49
C LEU A 57 0.06 -3.32 4.85
N ALA A 58 1.01 -3.97 5.52
CA ALA A 58 2.34 -4.24 5.00
C ALA A 58 2.30 -5.19 3.79
N GLU A 59 1.50 -6.26 3.84
CA GLU A 59 1.29 -7.14 2.69
C GLU A 59 0.73 -6.36 1.50
N ARG A 60 -0.33 -5.58 1.73
CA ARG A 60 -0.95 -4.79 0.65
C ARG A 60 0.03 -3.80 0.04
N PHE A 61 0.79 -3.11 0.88
CA PHE A 61 1.79 -2.17 0.40
C PHE A 61 2.93 -2.85 -0.35
N ALA A 62 3.43 -3.98 0.15
CA ALA A 62 4.46 -4.76 -0.52
C ALA A 62 3.98 -5.27 -1.88
N ARG A 63 2.74 -5.76 -1.96
CA ARG A 63 2.12 -6.23 -3.20
C ARG A 63 2.02 -5.10 -4.23
N ASP A 64 1.55 -3.93 -3.84
CA ASP A 64 1.44 -2.76 -4.73
C ASP A 64 2.82 -2.31 -5.24
N ARG A 65 3.83 -2.29 -4.36
CA ARG A 65 5.22 -1.95 -4.71
C ARG A 65 5.86 -2.96 -5.65
N LEU A 66 5.69 -4.26 -5.38
CA LEU A 66 6.22 -5.35 -6.22
C LEU A 66 5.56 -5.36 -7.59
N HIS A 67 4.24 -5.12 -7.66
CA HIS A 67 3.54 -5.03 -8.93
C HIS A 67 4.05 -3.86 -9.77
N ALA A 68 4.19 -2.67 -9.15
CA ALA A 68 4.75 -1.50 -9.82
C ALA A 68 6.19 -1.72 -10.28
N LEU A 69 7.03 -2.40 -9.47
CA LEU A 69 8.40 -2.75 -9.86
C LEU A 69 8.41 -3.70 -11.06
N ALA A 70 7.56 -4.73 -11.05
CA ALA A 70 7.50 -5.71 -12.12
C ALA A 70 7.07 -5.07 -13.46
N GLN A 71 6.14 -4.12 -13.40
CA GLN A 71 5.74 -3.32 -14.57
C GLN A 71 6.88 -2.42 -15.06
N ALA A 72 7.55 -1.70 -14.14
CA ALA A 72 8.65 -0.79 -14.48
C ALA A 72 9.85 -1.51 -15.10
N GLU A 73 10.13 -2.74 -14.67
CA GLU A 73 11.19 -3.59 -15.23
C GLU A 73 10.75 -4.40 -16.45
N GLY A 74 9.51 -4.23 -16.92
CA GLY A 74 8.97 -4.96 -18.07
C GLY A 74 8.78 -6.48 -17.84
N ARG A 75 8.81 -6.94 -16.58
CA ARG A 75 8.56 -8.35 -16.21
C ARG A 75 7.08 -8.70 -16.26
N ILE A 76 6.20 -7.70 -16.11
CA ILE A 76 4.75 -7.80 -16.28
C ILE A 76 4.32 -6.71 -17.26
N ALA A 77 3.45 -7.06 -18.22
CA ALA A 77 2.91 -6.08 -19.16
C ALA A 77 2.00 -5.08 -18.44
N SER A 78 2.28 -3.77 -18.62
CA SER A 78 1.35 -2.70 -18.24
C SER A 78 0.45 -2.41 -19.43
N VAL A 79 -0.81 -2.83 -19.37
CA VAL A 79 -1.80 -2.64 -20.45
C VAL A 79 -2.57 -1.32 -20.33
N VAL A 80 -2.41 -0.60 -19.22
CA VAL A 80 -3.05 0.69 -18.95
C VAL A 80 -2.04 1.71 -18.38
N PRO A 81 -2.32 3.03 -18.50
CA PRO A 81 -1.49 4.05 -17.87
C PRO A 81 -1.43 3.92 -16.34
N GLN A 82 -0.26 4.20 -15.79
CA GLN A 82 0.04 4.18 -14.36
C GLN A 82 0.10 5.61 -13.83
N VAL A 83 -0.68 5.94 -12.80
CA VAL A 83 -0.75 7.30 -12.22
C VAL A 83 -0.45 7.26 -10.73
N LEU A 84 0.45 8.14 -10.28
CA LEU A 84 0.82 8.31 -8.87
C LEU A 84 0.52 9.74 -8.39
N PHE A 85 -0.29 9.87 -7.35
CA PHE A 85 -0.52 11.14 -6.65
C PHE A 85 0.34 11.24 -5.39
N VAL A 86 1.11 12.32 -5.26
CA VAL A 86 1.98 12.53 -4.09
C VAL A 86 1.57 13.81 -3.36
N CYS A 87 1.49 13.74 -2.03
CA CYS A 87 1.41 14.92 -1.19
C CYS A 87 2.30 14.73 0.06
N VAL A 88 2.20 15.61 1.05
CA VAL A 88 3.02 15.45 2.28
C VAL A 88 2.57 14.23 3.07
N GLN A 89 1.31 14.19 3.52
CA GLN A 89 0.84 13.20 4.50
C GLN A 89 0.18 11.95 3.91
N ASN A 90 -0.15 11.93 2.63
CA ASN A 90 -1.03 10.90 2.05
C ASN A 90 -2.32 10.63 2.85
N ALA A 91 -2.84 11.66 3.52
CA ALA A 91 -4.06 11.57 4.33
C ALA A 91 -5.25 12.29 3.68
N GLY A 92 -5.00 13.26 2.79
CA GLY A 92 -6.03 14.10 2.18
C GLY A 92 -5.88 14.22 0.66
N ARG A 93 -5.20 15.28 0.19
CA ARG A 93 -5.08 15.63 -1.24
C ARG A 93 -4.80 14.45 -2.19
N SER A 94 -3.74 13.68 -1.95
CA SER A 94 -3.40 12.56 -2.82
C SER A 94 -4.36 11.38 -2.72
N GLN A 95 -5.05 11.21 -1.58
CA GLN A 95 -6.11 10.20 -1.43
C GLN A 95 -7.37 10.60 -2.20
N ILE A 96 -7.79 11.87 -2.08
CA ILE A 96 -8.93 12.42 -2.83
C ILE A 96 -8.69 12.30 -4.33
N ALA A 97 -7.52 12.73 -4.80
CA ALA A 97 -7.17 12.67 -6.22
C ALA A 97 -7.15 11.22 -6.75
N ALA A 98 -6.57 10.29 -5.98
CA ALA A 98 -6.54 8.89 -6.37
C ALA A 98 -7.94 8.26 -6.43
N ALA A 99 -8.79 8.52 -5.43
CA ALA A 99 -10.16 8.01 -5.40
C ALA A 99 -11.00 8.56 -6.56
N LEU A 100 -10.91 9.86 -6.84
CA LEU A 100 -11.64 10.48 -7.96
C LEU A 100 -11.16 9.92 -9.31
N LEU A 101 -9.86 9.81 -9.53
CA LEU A 101 -9.35 9.26 -10.79
C LEU A 101 -9.80 7.81 -10.98
N LYS A 102 -9.69 6.96 -9.95
CA LYS A 102 -10.14 5.57 -10.02
C LYS A 102 -11.64 5.48 -10.29
N HIS A 103 -12.44 6.36 -9.69
CA HIS A 103 -13.88 6.41 -9.93
C HIS A 103 -14.22 6.75 -11.39
N TYR A 104 -13.60 7.78 -11.97
CA TYR A 104 -13.95 8.23 -13.32
C TYR A 104 -13.33 7.39 -14.44
N ALA A 105 -12.11 6.90 -14.25
CA ALA A 105 -11.39 6.15 -15.29
C ALA A 105 -11.55 4.62 -15.16
N GLY A 106 -12.14 4.13 -14.06
CA GLY A 106 -12.38 2.72 -13.83
C GLY A 106 -11.12 1.87 -13.97
N ASP A 107 -11.19 0.82 -14.78
CA ASP A 107 -10.06 -0.07 -15.05
C ASP A 107 -9.19 0.38 -16.23
N GLY A 108 -9.48 1.55 -16.81
CA GLY A 108 -8.65 2.16 -17.85
C GLY A 108 -7.33 2.76 -17.34
N VAL A 109 -7.12 2.78 -16.02
CA VAL A 109 -5.89 3.26 -15.36
C VAL A 109 -5.61 2.47 -14.08
N GLU A 110 -4.33 2.39 -13.72
CA GLU A 110 -3.89 1.99 -12.39
C GLU A 110 -3.48 3.23 -11.59
N VAL A 111 -4.07 3.40 -10.39
CA VAL A 111 -3.90 4.61 -9.59
C VAL A 111 -3.27 4.27 -8.25
N ARG A 112 -2.22 5.00 -7.88
CA ARG A 112 -1.55 4.91 -6.59
C ARG A 112 -1.46 6.28 -5.93
N SER A 113 -1.20 6.30 -4.63
CA SER A 113 -1.00 7.53 -3.87
C SER A 113 0.05 7.35 -2.78
N ALA A 114 0.86 8.36 -2.52
CA ALA A 114 1.91 8.33 -1.50
C ALA A 114 2.16 9.68 -0.81
N GLY A 115 3.00 9.63 0.23
CA GLY A 115 3.30 10.74 1.15
C GLY A 115 4.79 10.89 1.43
N SER A 116 5.34 12.10 1.41
CA SER A 116 6.73 12.34 1.84
C SER A 116 6.93 12.20 3.35
N THR A 117 5.88 12.48 4.12
CA THR A 117 5.83 12.34 5.59
C THR A 117 4.43 11.85 5.95
N PRO A 118 4.14 10.54 5.78
CA PRO A 118 2.80 10.00 5.93
C PRO A 118 2.16 10.35 7.27
N GLY A 119 0.86 10.65 7.24
CA GLY A 119 0.05 10.75 8.44
C GLY A 119 -0.15 9.39 9.11
N ASP A 120 -0.76 9.40 10.29
CA ASP A 120 -1.15 8.20 11.03
C ASP A 120 -2.51 7.64 10.58
N GLU A 121 -3.39 8.50 10.05
CA GLU A 121 -4.71 8.13 9.54
C GLU A 121 -5.16 8.98 8.33
N ILE A 122 -6.22 8.55 7.65
CA ILE A 122 -6.87 9.33 6.59
C ILE A 122 -7.57 10.53 7.21
N SER A 123 -7.49 11.68 6.56
CA SER A 123 -8.13 12.91 7.00
C SER A 123 -9.66 12.75 7.00
N PRO A 124 -10.35 13.03 8.12
CA PRO A 124 -11.82 12.98 8.18
C PRO A 124 -12.49 13.86 7.12
N MET A 125 -11.90 15.03 6.81
CA MET A 125 -12.39 15.93 5.78
C MET A 125 -12.32 15.29 4.37
N ALA A 126 -11.29 14.49 4.10
CA ALA A 126 -11.19 13.76 2.83
C ALA A 126 -12.27 12.68 2.70
N VAL A 127 -12.57 11.99 3.80
CA VAL A 127 -13.67 11.01 3.86
C VAL A 127 -15.01 11.70 3.62
N GLU A 128 -15.27 12.82 4.29
CA GLU A 128 -16.52 13.58 4.16
C GLU A 128 -16.73 14.07 2.72
N VAL A 129 -15.72 14.73 2.12
CA VAL A 129 -15.78 15.29 0.76
C VAL A 129 -16.05 14.21 -0.30
N LEU A 130 -15.49 13.01 -0.14
CA LEU A 130 -15.73 11.90 -1.06
C LEU A 130 -17.09 11.24 -0.82
N ARG A 131 -17.50 11.10 0.43
CA ARG A 131 -18.80 10.52 0.80
C ARG A 131 -19.96 11.34 0.23
N ASP A 132 -19.85 12.67 0.24
CA ASP A 132 -20.85 13.56 -0.38
C ASP A 132 -21.01 13.33 -1.89
N ARG A 133 -20.04 12.67 -2.52
CA ARG A 133 -20.04 12.28 -3.95
C ARG A 133 -20.34 10.80 -4.16
N GLY A 134 -20.76 10.08 -3.11
CA GLY A 134 -21.02 8.65 -3.16
C GLY A 134 -19.77 7.77 -3.25
N LEU A 135 -18.61 8.33 -2.89
CA LEU A 135 -17.33 7.61 -2.87
C LEU A 135 -16.88 7.39 -1.43
N ASP A 136 -16.21 6.27 -1.17
CA ASP A 136 -15.57 6.06 0.12
C ASP A 136 -14.05 5.85 -0.04
N LEU A 137 -13.35 5.94 1.10
CA LEU A 137 -11.93 5.64 1.22
C LEU A 137 -11.74 4.33 2.00
N THR A 138 -12.67 3.39 1.87
CA THR A 138 -12.61 2.13 2.61
C THR A 138 -11.33 1.38 2.24
N GLY A 139 -10.53 1.05 3.25
CA GLY A 139 -9.23 0.41 3.07
C GLY A 139 -8.13 1.33 2.53
N ALA A 140 -8.36 2.63 2.34
CA ALA A 140 -7.28 3.57 2.10
C ALA A 140 -6.45 3.78 3.37
N TYR A 141 -5.15 3.97 3.20
CA TYR A 141 -4.23 4.24 4.31
C TYR A 141 -3.10 5.16 3.83
N PRO A 142 -2.57 6.04 4.70
CA PRO A 142 -1.34 6.77 4.43
C PRO A 142 -0.15 5.82 4.26
N LYS A 143 0.64 6.03 3.20
CA LYS A 143 1.84 5.25 2.93
C LYS A 143 2.96 6.14 2.37
N PRO A 144 4.23 5.82 2.63
CA PRO A 144 5.36 6.60 2.13
C PRO A 144 5.51 6.48 0.61
N LEU A 145 6.19 7.48 0.02
CA LEU A 145 6.64 7.47 -1.37
C LEU A 145 7.68 6.36 -1.60
#